data_AF-A0A7R6XTB5-F1
#
_entry.id   AF-A0A7R6XTB5-F1
#
_cell.length_a   1.000
_cell.length_b   1.000
_cell.length_c   1.000
_cell.angle_alpha   90.00
_cell.angle_beta   90.00
_cell.angle_gamma   90.00
#
_symmetry.space_group_name_H-M   'P 1'
#
loop_
_entity.id
_entity.type
_entity.pdbx_description
1 polymer ?
#
loop_
_entity_poly.entity_id
_entity_poly.type
_entity_poly.pdbx_seq_one_letter_code
_entity_poly.pdbx_strand_id
1 'polypeptide(L)'
;MTEDRDFLCFNDLRYGNDVAAGGLRAIAEVLRSGSPSETFLALLADHIDPDVKTSLTGAKLVIKRSRKPKDKPNYELRNYVHTHCCIFDENREAVLNAAQKKFGIRRTVFFEALKAVQVIQENNPDLFAELAASAWAKREGNDPEFQPVR
;
A
#
# COMPACT_ATOMS: atom_id res chain seq x y z
N MET A 1 12.18 -22.18 -36.48
CA MET A 1 12.99 -21.54 -35.42
C MET A 1 12.43 -20.14 -35.24
N THR A 2 11.41 -20.03 -34.38
CA THR A 2 10.75 -18.77 -34.06
C THR A 2 11.42 -18.23 -32.82
N GLU A 3 12.21 -17.17 -32.97
CA GLU A 3 12.73 -16.40 -31.87
C GLU A 3 11.54 -15.69 -31.19
N ASP A 4 11.18 -16.19 -30.00
CA ASP A 4 10.32 -15.49 -29.07
C ASP A 4 10.98 -14.15 -28.73
N ARG A 5 10.46 -13.08 -29.32
CA ARG A 5 10.79 -11.72 -28.89
C ARG A 5 10.04 -11.46 -27.60
N ASP A 6 10.76 -11.53 -26.49
CA ASP A 6 10.28 -11.09 -25.19
C ASP A 6 9.69 -9.67 -25.29
N PHE A 7 8.38 -9.58 -25.10
CA PHE A 7 7.70 -8.30 -24.96
C PHE A 7 8.11 -7.68 -23.62
N LEU A 8 9.08 -6.77 -23.64
CA LEU A 8 9.34 -5.84 -22.54
C LEU A 8 8.13 -4.90 -22.41
N CYS A 9 7.21 -5.25 -21.51
CA CYS A 9 6.03 -4.45 -21.21
C CYS A 9 6.45 -3.18 -20.42
N PHE A 10 6.56 -2.03 -21.10
CA PHE A 10 6.86 -0.72 -20.51
C PHE A 10 5.66 -0.09 -19.77
N ASN A 11 4.79 -0.88 -19.13
CA ASN A 11 3.48 -0.41 -18.66
C ASN A 11 3.41 0.07 -17.21
N ASP A 12 4.53 0.10 -16.45
CA ASP A 12 4.49 0.45 -15.01
C ASP A 12 5.22 1.73 -14.60
N LEU A 13 5.73 2.52 -15.55
CA LEU A 13 6.29 3.84 -15.25
C LEU A 13 5.16 4.87 -15.06
N ARG A 14 4.72 5.03 -13.81
CA ARG A 14 3.82 6.12 -13.41
C ARG A 14 4.65 7.36 -13.06
N TYR A 15 4.51 8.41 -13.85
CA TYR A 15 5.15 9.70 -13.57
C TYR A 15 4.33 10.48 -12.55
N GLY A 16 4.86 10.60 -11.33
CA GLY A 16 4.29 11.47 -10.31
C GLY A 16 4.62 12.93 -10.64
N ASN A 17 3.59 13.74 -10.84
CA ASN A 17 3.57 15.17 -11.19
C ASN A 17 3.80 15.53 -12.67
N ASP A 18 3.04 16.53 -13.13
CA ASP A 18 3.04 17.07 -14.50
C ASP A 18 4.42 17.57 -14.97
N VAL A 19 5.26 18.01 -14.05
CA VAL A 19 6.64 18.46 -14.33
C VAL A 19 7.53 17.31 -14.80
N ALA A 20 7.42 16.14 -14.18
CA ALA A 20 8.19 14.95 -14.58
C ALA A 20 7.71 14.41 -15.94
N ALA A 21 6.40 14.46 -16.19
CA ALA A 21 5.82 14.12 -17.48
C ALA A 21 6.27 15.10 -18.58
N GLY A 22 6.39 16.39 -18.28
CA GLY A 22 6.91 17.42 -19.20
C GLY A 22 8.37 17.19 -19.60
N GLY A 23 9.25 16.91 -18.63
CA GLY A 23 10.67 16.64 -18.90
C GLY A 23 10.90 15.43 -19.80
N LEU A 24 10.14 14.35 -19.60
CA LEU A 24 10.26 13.14 -20.43
C LEU A 24 9.67 13.31 -21.83
N ARG A 25 8.62 14.12 -21.98
CA ARG A 25 8.12 14.50 -23.31
C ARG A 25 9.17 15.30 -24.09
N ALA A 26 9.85 16.25 -23.45
CA ALA A 26 10.92 17.01 -24.09
C ALA A 26 12.10 16.12 -24.51
N ILE A 27 12.52 15.17 -23.66
CA ILE A 27 13.55 14.17 -24.02
C ILE A 27 13.08 13.35 -25.24
N ALA A 28 11.84 12.88 -25.23
CA ALA A 28 11.29 12.10 -26.34
C ALA A 28 11.18 12.90 -27.65
N GLU A 29 10.90 14.20 -27.58
CA GLU A 29 10.87 15.10 -28.73
C GLU A 29 12.25 15.27 -29.35
N VAL A 30 13.29 15.50 -28.52
CA VAL A 30 14.69 15.58 -28.97
C VAL A 30 15.18 14.27 -29.58
N LEU A 31 14.76 13.12 -29.06
CA LEU A 31 15.10 11.83 -29.65
C LEU A 31 14.37 11.59 -30.98
N ARG A 32 13.11 12.01 -31.10
CA ARG A 32 12.30 11.84 -32.32
C ARG A 32 12.66 12.81 -33.43
N SER A 33 13.35 13.92 -33.14
CA SER A 33 13.85 14.84 -34.18
C SER A 33 14.90 14.18 -35.09
N GLY A 34 15.47 13.04 -34.66
CA GLY A 34 16.48 12.29 -35.41
C GLY A 34 17.88 12.88 -35.35
N SER A 35 18.08 13.96 -34.58
CA SER A 35 19.36 14.67 -34.45
C SER A 35 19.73 15.01 -32.99
N PRO A 36 19.68 14.04 -32.05
CA PRO A 36 20.19 14.29 -30.71
C PRO A 36 21.70 14.52 -30.74
N SER A 37 22.19 15.50 -30.00
CA SER A 37 23.64 15.74 -29.91
C SER A 37 24.34 14.58 -29.17
N GLU A 38 25.60 14.31 -29.52
CA GLU A 38 26.40 13.28 -28.82
C GLU A 38 26.50 13.56 -27.32
N THR A 39 26.66 14.84 -26.94
CA THR A 39 26.66 15.27 -25.54
C THR A 39 25.34 14.95 -24.85
N PHE A 40 24.20 15.15 -25.51
CA PHE A 40 22.89 14.81 -24.95
C PHE A 40 22.72 13.31 -24.75
N LEU A 41 23.17 12.49 -25.72
CA LEU A 41 23.13 11.04 -25.61
C LEU A 41 24.01 10.52 -24.48
N ALA A 42 25.22 11.06 -24.32
CA ALA A 42 26.13 10.73 -23.22
C ALA A 42 25.52 11.09 -21.86
N LEU A 43 24.94 12.28 -21.73
CA LEU A 43 24.26 12.71 -20.50
C LEU A 43 23.05 11.84 -20.18
N LEU A 44 22.24 11.49 -21.18
CA LEU A 44 21.08 10.62 -21.00
C LEU A 44 21.51 9.21 -20.57
N ALA A 45 22.56 8.66 -21.18
CA ALA A 45 23.14 7.37 -20.83
C ALA A 45 23.59 7.33 -19.35
N ASP A 46 24.33 8.34 -18.89
CA ASP A 46 24.74 8.47 -17.49
C ASP A 46 23.56 8.54 -16.51
N HIS A 47 22.43 9.11 -16.93
CA HIS A 47 21.24 9.24 -16.08
C HIS A 47 20.43 7.95 -15.97
N ILE A 48 20.48 7.07 -16.97
CA ILE A 48 19.72 5.81 -17.00
C ILE A 48 20.55 4.60 -16.54
N ASP A 49 21.89 4.68 -16.62
CA ASP A 49 22.79 3.61 -16.22
C ASP A 49 22.77 3.41 -14.68
N PRO A 50 22.36 2.24 -14.17
CA PRO A 50 22.36 1.98 -12.73
C PRO A 50 23.75 1.98 -12.10
N ASP A 51 24.80 1.65 -12.86
CA ASP A 51 26.17 1.49 -12.37
C ASP A 51 26.94 2.81 -12.27
N VAL A 52 26.49 3.87 -12.97
CA VAL A 52 27.02 5.22 -12.86
C VAL A 52 26.55 5.88 -11.55
N LYS A 53 27.44 6.01 -10.56
CA LYS A 53 27.11 6.55 -9.22
C LYS A 53 27.00 8.07 -9.17
N THR A 54 27.68 8.76 -10.07
CA THR A 54 27.73 10.22 -10.16
C THR A 54 27.62 10.59 -11.63
N SER A 55 26.50 11.23 -12.00
CA SER A 55 26.36 11.81 -13.34
C SER A 55 27.19 13.09 -13.44
N LEU A 56 27.51 13.51 -14.67
CA LEU A 56 28.16 14.78 -14.97
C LEU A 56 27.42 16.01 -14.42
N THR A 57 26.10 15.91 -14.19
CA THR A 57 25.25 17.00 -13.68
C THR A 57 25.04 16.95 -12.16
N GLY A 58 25.51 15.90 -11.48
CA GLY A 58 25.25 15.67 -10.05
C GLY A 58 23.81 15.23 -9.72
N ALA A 59 22.96 15.03 -10.73
CA ALA A 59 21.57 14.57 -10.58
C ALA A 59 21.35 13.25 -11.34
N LYS A 60 20.61 12.30 -10.77
CA LYS A 60 20.33 10.99 -11.38
C LYS A 60 18.83 10.73 -11.49
N LEU A 61 18.39 10.14 -12.59
CA LEU A 61 17.02 9.64 -12.72
C LEU A 61 16.89 8.37 -11.89
N VAL A 62 16.21 8.47 -10.75
CA VAL A 62 15.90 7.29 -9.93
C VAL A 62 14.51 6.82 -10.30
N ILE A 63 14.43 5.64 -10.92
CA ILE A 63 13.16 4.94 -11.10
C ILE A 63 12.70 4.50 -9.71
N LYS A 64 11.82 5.29 -9.09
CA LYS A 64 11.09 4.84 -7.91
C LYS A 64 10.22 3.67 -8.36
N ARG A 65 10.60 2.45 -7.95
CA ARG A 65 9.73 1.27 -8.07
C ARG A 65 8.36 1.68 -7.54
N SER A 66 7.33 1.50 -8.36
CA SER A 66 5.95 1.72 -7.97
C SER A 66 5.72 0.98 -6.64
N ARG A 67 5.16 1.69 -5.65
CA ARG A 67 4.83 1.08 -4.36
C ARG A 67 4.08 -0.22 -4.65
N LYS A 68 4.53 -1.32 -4.03
CA LYS A 68 3.84 -2.62 -4.05
C LYS A 68 2.33 -2.34 -3.92
N PRO A 69 1.46 -2.90 -4.77
CA PRO A 69 0.03 -2.67 -4.67
C PRO A 69 -0.38 -2.88 -3.21
N LYS A 70 -1.09 -1.91 -2.63
CA LYS A 70 -1.52 -2.02 -1.22
C LYS A 70 -2.24 -3.35 -1.07
N ASP A 71 -1.75 -4.21 -0.20
CA ASP A 71 -2.42 -5.46 0.12
C ASP A 71 -3.87 -5.13 0.48
N LYS A 72 -4.82 -5.90 -0.07
CA LYS A 72 -6.24 -5.70 0.24
C LYS A 72 -6.41 -5.73 1.76
N PRO A 73 -7.15 -4.78 2.35
CA PRO A 73 -7.32 -4.76 3.79
C PRO A 73 -7.97 -6.06 4.26
N ASN A 74 -7.41 -6.67 5.31
CA ASN A 74 -7.99 -7.84 5.94
C ASN A 74 -9.25 -7.40 6.72
N TYR A 75 -10.40 -7.48 6.07
CA TYR A 75 -11.68 -7.05 6.64
C TYR A 75 -12.11 -7.91 7.84
N GLU A 76 -11.82 -9.21 7.81
CA GLU A 76 -12.13 -10.11 8.93
C GLU A 76 -11.36 -9.71 10.19
N LEU A 77 -10.06 -9.42 10.06
CA LEU A 77 -9.26 -8.91 11.16
C LEU A 77 -9.80 -7.59 11.68
N ARG A 78 -10.17 -6.66 10.79
CA ARG A 78 -10.71 -5.36 11.21
C ARG A 78 -12.01 -5.51 11.97
N ASN A 79 -12.92 -6.36 11.50
CA ASN A 79 -14.18 -6.64 12.17
C ASN A 79 -13.92 -7.26 13.55
N TYR A 80 -13.02 -8.25 13.63
CA TYR A 80 -12.64 -8.88 14.88
C TYR A 80 -12.08 -7.88 15.90
N VAL A 81 -11.14 -7.03 15.47
CA VAL A 81 -10.55 -5.99 16.33
C VAL A 81 -11.61 -4.96 16.74
N HIS A 82 -12.49 -4.57 15.82
CA HIS A 82 -13.57 -3.63 16.11
C HIS A 82 -14.50 -4.17 17.21
N THR A 83 -14.96 -5.40 17.05
CA THR A 83 -15.85 -6.05 18.01
C THR A 83 -15.20 -6.19 19.38
N HIS A 84 -14.03 -6.81 19.48
CA HIS A 84 -13.45 -7.10 20.79
C HIS A 84 -12.79 -5.90 21.46
N CYS A 85 -12.07 -5.04 20.72
CA CYS A 85 -11.35 -3.92 21.34
C CYS A 85 -12.16 -2.64 21.44
N CYS A 86 -13.06 -2.35 20.49
CA CYS A 86 -13.79 -1.07 20.49
C CYS A 86 -15.20 -1.20 21.06
N ILE A 87 -15.92 -2.28 20.75
CA ILE A 87 -17.31 -2.48 21.21
C ILE A 87 -17.34 -3.09 22.61
N PHE A 88 -16.59 -4.17 22.83
CA PHE A 88 -16.57 -4.89 24.10
C PHE A 88 -15.49 -4.41 25.09
N ASP A 89 -14.61 -3.51 24.64
CA ASP A 89 -13.50 -2.96 25.43
C ASP A 89 -12.64 -4.04 26.13
N GLU A 90 -12.38 -5.15 25.44
CA GLU A 90 -11.62 -6.26 25.98
C GLU A 90 -10.11 -5.96 26.00
N ASN A 91 -9.39 -6.66 26.89
CA ASN A 91 -7.95 -6.46 27.05
C ASN A 91 -7.21 -6.66 25.73
N ARG A 92 -6.56 -5.59 25.25
CA ARG A 92 -5.90 -5.56 23.92
C ARG A 92 -4.82 -6.62 23.76
N GLU A 93 -4.11 -7.01 24.82
CA GLU A 93 -3.10 -8.06 24.74
C GLU A 93 -3.72 -9.45 24.59
N ALA A 94 -4.84 -9.72 25.29
CA ALA A 94 -5.61 -10.94 25.11
C ALA A 94 -6.18 -11.04 23.69
N VAL A 95 -6.78 -9.95 23.19
CA VAL A 95 -7.32 -9.89 21.82
C VAL A 95 -6.22 -10.03 20.78
N LEU A 96 -5.05 -9.41 20.98
CA LEU A 96 -3.88 -9.60 20.12
C LEU A 96 -3.47 -11.07 20.06
N ASN A 97 -3.27 -11.72 21.21
CA ASN A 97 -2.84 -13.12 21.26
C ASN A 97 -3.82 -14.05 20.54
N ALA A 98 -5.13 -13.82 20.69
CA ALA A 98 -6.14 -14.58 19.97
C ALA A 98 -6.16 -14.26 18.47
N ALA A 99 -6.01 -13.00 18.07
CA ALA A 99 -5.93 -12.60 16.67
C ALA A 99 -4.69 -13.21 15.98
N GLN A 100 -3.56 -13.30 16.68
CA GLN A 100 -2.36 -13.97 16.15
C GLN A 100 -2.62 -15.47 15.92
N LYS A 101 -3.32 -16.14 16.84
CA LYS A 101 -3.71 -17.55 16.68
C LYS A 101 -4.73 -17.75 15.56
N LYS A 102 -5.75 -16.88 15.45
CA LYS A 102 -6.85 -17.00 14.48
C LYS A 102 -6.45 -16.62 13.06
N PHE A 103 -5.69 -15.54 12.89
CA PHE A 103 -5.39 -14.95 11.57
C PHE A 103 -3.92 -15.09 11.13
N GLY A 104 -3.03 -15.62 11.98
CA GLY A 104 -1.60 -15.77 11.65
C GLY A 104 -0.87 -14.44 11.46
N ILE A 105 -1.31 -13.37 12.12
CA ILE A 105 -0.80 -12.02 11.91
C ILE A 105 0.34 -11.63 12.87
N ARG A 106 1.10 -10.61 12.47
CA ARG A 106 2.10 -9.95 13.32
C ARG A 106 1.45 -8.88 14.20
N ARG A 107 2.09 -8.56 15.33
CA ARG A 107 1.67 -7.49 16.25
C ARG A 107 1.48 -6.15 15.54
N THR A 108 2.35 -5.80 14.59
CA THR A 108 2.23 -4.55 13.83
C THR A 108 0.93 -4.47 13.03
N VAL A 109 0.54 -5.55 12.36
CA VAL A 109 -0.69 -5.64 11.55
C VAL A 109 -1.94 -5.48 12.42
N PHE A 110 -1.91 -6.02 13.65
CA PHE A 110 -2.99 -5.85 14.62
C PHE A 110 -3.20 -4.37 15.00
N PHE A 111 -2.12 -3.66 15.35
CA PHE A 111 -2.23 -2.24 15.72
C PHE A 111 -2.59 -1.34 14.54
N GLU A 112 -2.16 -1.69 13.32
CA GLU A 112 -2.63 -1.02 12.10
C GLU A 112 -4.13 -1.19 11.89
N ALA A 113 -4.66 -2.40 12.12
CA ALA A 113 -6.11 -2.66 12.07
C ALA A 113 -6.87 -1.89 13.16
N LEU A 114 -6.37 -1.89 14.40
CA LEU A 114 -6.96 -1.15 15.51
C LEU A 114 -7.05 0.35 15.22
N LYS A 115 -5.95 0.95 14.75
CA LYS A 115 -5.91 2.36 14.38
C LYS A 115 -6.89 2.68 13.25
N ALA A 116 -6.98 1.81 12.23
CA ALA A 116 -7.90 2.02 11.12
C ALA A 116 -9.37 1.99 11.57
N VAL A 117 -9.71 1.10 12.50
CA VAL A 117 -11.06 1.00 13.07
C VAL A 117 -11.40 2.21 13.95
N GLN A 118 -10.47 2.66 14.79
CA GLN A 118 -10.67 3.85 15.63
C GLN A 118 -10.97 5.10 14.80
N VAL A 119 -10.23 5.29 13.70
CA VAL A 119 -10.50 6.38 12.75
C VAL A 119 -11.90 6.27 12.13
N ILE A 120 -12.36 5.05 11.79
CA ILE A 120 -13.72 4.86 11.25
C ILE A 120 -14.77 5.22 12.30
N GLN A 121 -14.58 4.78 13.54
CA GLN A 121 -15.47 5.06 14.67
C GLN A 121 -15.58 6.57 14.97
N GLU A 122 -14.44 7.26 15.03
CA GLU A 122 -14.39 8.71 15.25
C GLU A 122 -15.14 9.49 14.16
N ASN A 123 -15.08 9.03 12.91
CA ASN A 123 -15.75 9.68 11.78
C ASN A 123 -17.22 9.27 11.61
N ASN A 124 -17.67 8.17 12.23
CA ASN A 124 -19.01 7.61 12.02
C ASN A 124 -19.61 7.11 13.36
N PRO A 125 -19.92 8.02 14.31
CA PRO A 125 -20.42 7.63 15.63
C PRO A 125 -21.77 6.91 15.59
N ASP A 126 -22.66 7.28 14.66
CA ASP A 126 -23.98 6.64 14.52
C ASP A 126 -23.86 5.19 14.04
N LEU A 127 -23.01 4.95 13.04
CA LEU A 127 -22.70 3.61 12.55
C LEU A 127 -22.06 2.76 13.66
N PHE A 128 -21.20 3.36 14.47
CA PHE A 128 -20.61 2.67 15.62
C PHE A 128 -21.68 2.24 16.63
N ALA A 129 -22.63 3.12 16.97
CA ALA A 129 -23.72 2.79 17.89
C ALA A 129 -24.60 1.64 17.38
N GLU A 130 -24.93 1.64 16.09
CA GLU A 130 -25.70 0.55 15.45
C GLU A 130 -24.93 -0.78 15.49
N LEU A 131 -23.65 -0.77 15.11
CA LEU A 131 -22.80 -1.95 15.12
C LEU A 131 -22.59 -2.48 16.55
N ALA A 132 -22.45 -1.59 17.53
CA ALA A 132 -22.35 -1.95 18.94
C ALA A 132 -23.61 -2.65 19.43
N ALA A 133 -24.79 -2.10 19.15
CA ALA A 133 -26.07 -2.72 19.51
C ALA A 133 -26.22 -4.12 18.88
N SER A 134 -25.87 -4.26 17.59
CA SER A 134 -25.90 -5.55 16.90
C SER A 134 -24.93 -6.57 17.51
N ALA A 135 -23.71 -6.15 17.84
CA ALA A 135 -22.70 -7.02 18.44
C ALA A 135 -23.09 -7.50 19.84
N TRP A 136 -23.67 -6.62 20.68
CA TRP A 136 -24.19 -7.00 21.99
C TRP A 136 -25.34 -8.00 21.89
N ALA A 137 -26.29 -7.79 20.97
CA ALA A 137 -27.39 -8.73 20.74
C ALA A 137 -26.89 -10.14 20.33
N LYS A 138 -25.85 -10.21 19.49
CA LYS A 138 -25.23 -11.49 19.11
C LYS A 138 -24.52 -12.17 20.26
N ARG A 139 -23.86 -11.39 21.12
CA ARG A 139 -23.21 -11.91 22.34
C ARG A 139 -24.23 -12.49 23.31
N GLU A 140 -25.35 -11.80 23.52
CA GLU A 140 -26.48 -12.30 24.34
C GLU A 140 -27.10 -13.57 23.74
N GLY A 141 -27.14 -13.66 22.40
CA GLY A 141 -27.53 -14.86 21.67
C GLY A 141 -26.54 -16.04 21.74
N ASN A 142 -25.46 -15.92 22.51
CA ASN A 142 -24.37 -16.90 22.61
C ASN A 142 -23.70 -17.22 21.26
N ASP A 143 -23.64 -16.26 20.33
CA ASP A 143 -22.87 -16.43 19.09
C ASP A 143 -21.39 -16.67 19.43
N PRO A 144 -20.79 -17.79 18.98
CA PRO A 144 -19.39 -18.13 19.28
C PRO A 144 -18.39 -17.05 18.88
N GLU A 145 -18.67 -16.26 17.84
CA GLU A 145 -17.75 -15.22 17.36
C GLU A 145 -17.72 -13.97 18.25
N PHE A 146 -18.75 -13.79 19.09
CA PHE A 146 -18.92 -12.60 19.94
C PHE A 146 -18.65 -12.90 21.43
N GLN A 147 -18.22 -14.12 21.75
CA GLN A 147 -17.85 -14.49 23.11
C GLN A 147 -16.52 -13.86 23.53
N PRO A 148 -16.34 -13.55 24.83
CA PRO A 148 -15.11 -12.93 25.30
C PRO A 148 -13.88 -13.78 24.98
N VAL A 149 -12.81 -13.10 24.58
CA VAL A 149 -11.55 -13.74 24.26
C VAL A 149 -10.92 -14.32 25.54
N ARG A 150 -10.60 -15.61 25.53
CA ARG A 150 -9.97 -16.34 26.66
C ARG A 150 -8.50 -16.61 26.43
#